data_AF-A0A9P8CDT9-F1
#
_entry.id   AF-A0A9P8CDT9-F1
#
_cell.length_a   1.000
_cell.length_b   1.000
_cell.length_c   1.000
_cell.angle_alpha   90.00
_cell.angle_beta   90.00
_cell.angle_gamma   90.00
#
_symmetry.space_group_name_H-M   'P 1'
#
loop_
_entity.id
_entity.type
_entity.pdbx_description
1 polymer ?
#
loop_
_entity_poly.entity_id
_entity_poly.type
_entity_poly.pdbx_seq_one_letter_code
_entity_poly.pdbx_strand_id
1 'polypeptide(L)'
;MTLYMGCLLTSQGSATRASSDPADSLVIDPKNYATEADKHVMCEGFKMYSRLIFDTFEGKDLVIEKYTPPGQAGLGVDVCVFI
;
A
#
# COMPACT_ATOMS: atom_id res chain seq x y z
N MET A 1 -12.59 -9.19 -15.22
CA MET A 1 -11.75 -9.23 -14.00
C MET A 1 -10.97 -7.94 -13.96
N THR A 2 -11.26 -7.04 -13.00
CA THR A 2 -10.52 -5.78 -12.85
C THR A 2 -9.26 -6.07 -12.05
N LEU A 3 -8.09 -5.75 -12.61
CA LEU A 3 -6.80 -5.87 -11.92
C LEU A 3 -6.50 -4.53 -11.23
N TYR A 4 -6.38 -4.54 -9.90
CA TYR A 4 -5.94 -3.37 -9.15
C TYR A 4 -4.40 -3.35 -9.10
N MET A 5 -3.80 -2.54 -9.96
CA MET A 5 -2.36 -2.35 -10.00
C MET A 5 -1.98 -1.15 -9.14
N GLY A 6 -1.38 -1.39 -7.96
CA GLY A 6 -0.90 -0.34 -7.05
C GLY A 6 0.24 0.54 -7.57
N CYS A 7 0.65 0.35 -8.84
CA CYS A 7 1.78 1.05 -9.46
C CYS A 7 1.35 2.29 -10.27
N LEU A 8 0.06 2.62 -10.33
CA LEU A 8 -0.46 3.77 -11.09
C LEU A 8 -1.03 4.83 -10.14
N LEU A 9 -0.14 5.41 -9.31
CA LEU A 9 -0.51 6.51 -8.43
C LEU A 9 -0.88 7.75 -9.25
N THR A 10 -2.01 8.35 -8.91
CA THR A 10 -2.49 9.64 -9.43
C THR A 10 -1.95 10.81 -8.63
N SER A 11 -1.43 10.56 -7.43
CA SER A 11 -0.79 11.57 -6.58
C SER A 11 0.41 12.19 -7.29
N GLN A 12 0.47 13.53 -7.28
CA GLN A 12 1.57 14.29 -7.85
C GLN A 12 2.52 14.77 -6.76
N GLY A 13 3.72 14.21 -6.75
CA GLY A 13 4.80 14.62 -5.85
C GLY A 13 5.54 15.87 -6.31
N SER A 14 6.59 16.22 -5.57
CA SER A 14 7.53 17.28 -5.90
C SER A 14 8.96 16.88 -5.54
N ALA A 15 9.92 17.46 -6.25
CA ALA A 15 11.34 17.38 -5.91
C ALA A 15 11.88 18.81 -5.84
N THR A 16 12.31 19.23 -4.67
CA THR A 16 12.83 20.57 -4.42
C THR A 16 14.30 20.51 -4.04
N ARG A 17 15.05 21.53 -4.43
CA ARG A 17 16.46 21.63 -4.08
C ARG A 17 16.60 21.93 -2.60
N ALA A 18 17.45 21.18 -1.88
CA ALA A 18 17.67 21.40 -0.46
C ALA A 18 18.50 22.66 -0.17
N SER A 19 19.44 23.01 -1.05
CA SER A 19 20.36 24.13 -0.86
C SER A 19 20.78 24.77 -2.20
N SER A 20 21.78 25.66 -2.18
CA SER A 20 22.40 26.21 -3.38
C SER A 20 23.62 25.43 -3.88
N ASP A 21 24.01 24.36 -3.20
CA ASP A 21 25.06 23.42 -3.63
C ASP A 21 24.46 22.36 -4.58
N PRO A 22 25.01 22.12 -5.78
CA PRO A 22 24.51 21.10 -6.69
C PRO A 22 24.90 19.66 -6.28
N ALA A 23 25.84 19.48 -5.36
CA ALA A 23 26.19 18.17 -4.80
C ALA A 23 25.18 17.68 -3.75
N ASP A 24 24.39 18.60 -3.18
CA ASP A 24 23.37 18.27 -2.19
C ASP A 24 22.18 17.54 -2.82
N SER A 25 21.64 16.58 -2.05
CA SER A 25 20.47 15.81 -2.47
C SER A 25 19.20 16.66 -2.53
N LEU A 26 18.27 16.29 -3.41
CA LEU A 26 16.94 16.89 -3.46
C LEU A 26 16.07 16.43 -2.29
N VAL A 27 15.19 17.30 -1.83
CA VAL A 27 14.07 16.96 -0.97
C VAL A 27 12.96 16.41 -1.86
N ILE A 28 12.64 15.13 -1.71
CA ILE A 28 11.60 14.46 -2.50
C ILE A 28 10.37 14.29 -1.60
N ASP A 29 9.24 14.85 -2.04
CA ASP A 29 7.92 14.62 -1.45
C ASP A 29 7.02 13.95 -2.49
N PRO A 30 6.90 12.60 -2.48
CA PRO A 30 6.08 11.88 -3.47
C PRO A 30 4.58 12.08 -3.30
N LYS A 31 4.12 12.53 -2.11
CA LYS A 31 2.69 12.56 -1.73
C LYS A 31 1.96 11.24 -1.96
N ASN A 32 2.61 10.11 -1.65
CA ASN A 32 2.02 8.78 -1.85
C ASN A 32 0.63 8.69 -1.18
N TYR A 33 -0.35 8.18 -1.94
CA TYR A 33 -1.73 7.98 -1.46
C TYR A 33 -2.43 9.28 -1.00
N ALA A 34 -2.05 10.44 -1.53
CA ALA A 34 -2.73 11.70 -1.24
C ALA A 34 -4.15 11.75 -1.81
N THR A 35 -4.44 10.98 -2.86
CA THR A 35 -5.77 10.92 -3.48
C THR A 35 -6.59 9.73 -2.98
N GLU A 36 -7.91 9.89 -2.96
CA GLU A 36 -8.82 8.78 -2.63
C GLU A 36 -8.78 7.66 -3.67
N ALA A 37 -8.48 7.98 -4.93
CA ALA A 37 -8.30 6.98 -5.98
C ALA A 37 -7.12 6.05 -5.67
N ASP A 38 -5.99 6.62 -5.27
CA ASP A 38 -4.78 5.85 -4.93
C ASP A 38 -5.02 4.96 -3.71
N LYS A 39 -5.67 5.53 -2.69
CA LYS A 39 -6.07 4.77 -1.50
C LYS A 39 -6.98 3.61 -1.86
N HIS A 40 -8.00 3.85 -2.69
CA HIS A 40 -8.94 2.83 -3.11
C HIS A 40 -8.27 1.69 -3.88
N VAL A 41 -7.43 2.00 -4.87
CA VAL A 41 -6.73 0.98 -5.67
C VAL A 41 -5.84 0.12 -4.80
N MET A 42 -5.11 0.72 -3.86
CA MET A 42 -4.29 -0.05 -2.92
C MET A 42 -5.12 -0.95 -2.02
N CYS A 43 -6.23 -0.46 -1.48
CA CYS A 43 -7.10 -1.25 -0.63
C CYS A 43 -7.65 -2.46 -1.38
N GLU A 44 -8.18 -2.26 -2.59
CA GLU A 44 -8.75 -3.36 -3.37
C GLU A 44 -7.66 -4.34 -3.82
N GLY A 45 -6.47 -3.87 -4.14
CA GLY A 45 -5.30 -4.72 -4.43
C GLY A 45 -4.91 -5.59 -3.23
N PHE A 46 -4.79 -4.99 -2.03
CA PHE A 46 -4.47 -5.74 -0.81
C PHE A 46 -5.57 -6.71 -0.38
N LYS A 47 -6.85 -6.37 -0.56
CA LYS A 47 -7.96 -7.31 -0.32
C LYS A 47 -7.88 -8.50 -1.25
N MET A 48 -7.65 -8.25 -2.54
CA MET A 48 -7.48 -9.32 -3.54
C MET A 48 -6.30 -10.23 -3.17
N TYR A 49 -5.16 -9.65 -2.81
CA TYR A 49 -3.98 -10.41 -2.37
C TYR A 49 -4.24 -11.19 -1.07
N SER A 50 -4.93 -10.58 -0.11
CA SER A 50 -5.28 -11.23 1.16
C SER A 50 -6.17 -12.44 0.94
N ARG A 51 -7.18 -12.35 0.06
CA ARG A 51 -8.02 -13.49 -0.31
C ARG A 51 -7.22 -14.58 -1.02
N LEU A 52 -6.30 -14.21 -1.92
CA LEU A 52 -5.41 -15.17 -2.56
C LEU A 52 -4.61 -15.95 -1.51
N ILE A 53 -3.98 -15.26 -0.56
CA ILE A 53 -3.15 -15.89 0.48
C ILE A 53 -3.97 -16.69 1.49
N PHE A 54 -5.10 -16.16 1.95
CA PHE A 54 -5.84 -16.73 3.09
C PHE A 54 -7.05 -17.57 2.72
N ASP A 55 -7.52 -17.58 1.47
CA ASP A 55 -8.68 -18.38 1.06
C ASP A 55 -8.28 -19.60 0.22
N THR A 56 -7.19 -19.52 -0.55
CA THR A 56 -6.71 -20.64 -1.40
C THR A 56 -5.90 -21.66 -0.61
N PHE A 57 -5.83 -22.90 -1.11
CA PHE A 57 -5.03 -23.96 -0.48
C PHE A 57 -3.53 -23.65 -0.61
N GLU A 58 -3.12 -23.26 -1.81
CA GLU A 58 -1.74 -22.91 -2.15
C GLU A 58 -1.26 -21.70 -1.33
N GLY A 59 -2.11 -20.68 -1.18
CA GLY A 59 -1.78 -19.52 -0.35
C GLY A 59 -1.59 -19.88 1.12
N LYS A 60 -2.46 -20.73 1.68
CA LYS A 60 -2.37 -21.18 3.08
C LYS A 60 -1.11 -22.00 3.35
N ASP A 61 -0.69 -22.81 2.39
CA ASP A 61 0.53 -23.62 2.50
C ASP A 61 1.81 -22.76 2.58
N LEU A 62 1.76 -21.53 2.05
CA LEU A 62 2.89 -20.58 2.07
C LEU A 62 2.99 -19.76 3.37
N VAL A 63 1.96 -19.77 4.22
CA VAL A 63 1.91 -18.93 5.44
C VAL A 63 2.29 -19.74 6.67
N ILE A 64 3.39 -19.37 7.31
CA ILE A 64 3.87 -20.01 8.54
C ILE A 64 3.09 -19.50 9.76
N GLU A 65 2.89 -18.19 9.87
CA GLU A 65 2.17 -17.57 10.98
C GLU A 65 1.47 -16.27 10.56
N LYS A 66 0.44 -15.88 11.31
CA LYS A 66 -0.29 -14.62 11.12
C LYS A 66 -0.04 -13.69 12.30
N TYR A 67 0.57 -12.53 12.01
CA TYR A 67 0.71 -11.46 12.99
C TYR A 67 -0.46 -10.47 12.90
N THR A 68 -1.07 -10.13 14.04
CA THR A 68 -2.06 -9.06 14.14
C THR A 68 -1.52 -7.97 15.06
N PRO A 69 -1.35 -6.73 14.57
CA PRO A 69 -0.89 -5.64 15.41
C PRO A 69 -1.85 -5.37 16.59
N PRO A 70 -1.34 -4.87 17.74
CA PRO A 70 -2.18 -4.46 18.85
C PRO A 70 -3.22 -3.42 18.43
N GLY A 71 -4.45 -3.54 18.96
CA GLY A 71 -5.56 -2.62 18.64
C GLY A 71 -6.27 -2.90 17.30
N GLN A 72 -5.80 -3.89 16.52
CA GLN A 72 -6.42 -4.31 15.24
C GLN A 72 -7.09 -5.70 15.32
N ALA A 73 -7.23 -6.23 16.54
CA ALA A 73 -7.89 -7.52 16.76
C ALA A 73 -9.36 -7.46 16.30
N GLY A 74 -9.75 -8.40 15.43
CA GLY A 74 -11.12 -8.50 14.90
C GLY A 74 -11.38 -7.71 13.61
N LEU A 75 -10.39 -6.99 13.06
CA LEU A 75 -10.51 -6.45 11.71
C LEU A 75 -10.45 -7.60 10.70
N GLY A 76 -11.50 -7.74 9.88
CA GLY A 76 -11.54 -8.71 8.79
C GLY A 76 -10.58 -8.33 7.65
N VAL A 77 -10.31 -9.27 6.74
CA VAL A 77 -9.44 -9.05 5.57
C VAL A 77 -9.98 -8.01 4.57
N ASP A 78 -11.22 -7.57 4.75
CA ASP A 78 -11.88 -6.54 3.95
C ASP A 78 -11.68 -5.11 4.49
N VAL A 79 -11.01 -4.96 5.63
CA VAL A 79 -10.71 -3.65 6.22
C VAL A 79 -9.34 -3.19 5.77
N CYS A 80 -9.29 -2.02 5.14
CA CYS A 80 -8.05 -1.38 4.72
C CYS A 80 -7.80 -0.14 5.60
N VAL A 81 -6.60 -0.05 6.17
CA VAL A 81 -6.20 1.04 7.06
C VAL A 81 -4.92 1.66 6.51
N PHE A 82 -4.96 2.97 6.24
CA PHE A 82 -3.75 3.77 6.01
C PHE A 82 -3.30 4.32 7.36
N ILE A 83 -2.11 3.90 7.79
CA ILE A 83 -1.48 4.29 9.06
C ILE A 83 -0.58 5.50 8.85
#